data_AF-A0A4W6C3T6-F1
#
_entry.id   AF-A0A4W6C3T6-F1
#
_cell.length_a   1.000
_cell.length_b   1.000
_cell.length_c   1.000
_cell.angle_alpha   90.00
_cell.angle_beta   90.00
_cell.angle_gamma   90.00
#
_symmetry.space_group_name_H-M   'P 1'
#
loop_
_entity.id
_entity.type
_entity.pdbx_description
1 polymer ?
#
loop_
_entity_poly.entity_id
_entity_poly.type
_entity_poly.pdbx_seq_one_letter_code
_entity_poly.pdbx_strand_id
1 'polypeptide(L)'
;MKFMGDFPLKGQTEQDLVTTILKVCNGDHGLMKDEAYCQVMKQVTANTSSKPDSCQRGWRLLYILTAFHRCSDVMKPFLLKFLQDACASPGVQYQGIAKACEQNLRRTFQYGGRVQYPNSMELKAMLAGRSSKRQLFLLPGGIERHLKIKTCSVALDAIEELCYEMGLHRAEALDEYAVFLVTHRGQNVRPLNKREYILDIATEAEPVDANYSLWFRRVIWSLALKLDNELYVTMHYNQVLPDYLKALLSVVPQGKASEQHLQQIARLAALQHRAKGDSIYLPTLREVQECVPPQFYSKQGSQHWLNMATQHMQQVQPLNPHQARAQFLGKAAALCVSERGHGAFPSEGGPVNSDPETDVRLQLPVRRDYDRRPAQPAHHAATAGAGMCLMKDVKRDVVKVFICNLSILDVPYCFYICVCIFQGLELCRVIAMHMENMLSVREKRLTLPPSEITTAITQTHTHRQTKTHREITLYAL
;
A
#
# COMPACT_ATOMS: atom_id res chain seq x y z
N MET A 1 29.40 -1.78 -29.80
CA MET A 1 30.68 -2.42 -30.21
C MET A 1 31.53 -2.91 -29.04
N LYS A 2 32.13 -2.05 -28.19
CA LYS A 2 32.93 -2.49 -27.00
C LYS A 2 32.19 -3.52 -26.13
N PHE A 3 30.94 -3.21 -25.77
CA PHE A 3 30.09 -4.10 -24.99
C PHE A 3 29.74 -5.42 -25.71
N MET A 4 29.78 -5.45 -27.04
CA MET A 4 29.52 -6.66 -27.82
C MET A 4 30.80 -7.49 -28.05
N GLY A 5 31.98 -6.95 -27.72
CA GLY A 5 33.27 -7.60 -27.96
C GLY A 5 33.86 -7.33 -29.34
N ASP A 6 33.17 -6.53 -30.18
CA ASP A 6 33.62 -6.17 -31.52
C ASP A 6 34.70 -5.07 -31.53
N PHE A 7 35.00 -4.49 -30.36
CA PHE A 7 36.05 -3.49 -30.19
C PHE A 7 36.74 -3.66 -28.83
N PRO A 8 38.08 -3.51 -28.74
CA PRO A 8 38.82 -3.77 -27.51
C PRO A 8 38.43 -2.86 -26.34
N LEU A 9 38.40 -3.44 -25.14
CA LEU A 9 38.20 -2.73 -23.87
C LEU A 9 39.50 -2.06 -23.44
N LYS A 10 39.47 -0.74 -23.20
CA LYS A 10 40.63 0.03 -22.71
C LYS A 10 40.49 0.28 -21.20
N GLY A 11 40.55 -0.78 -20.39
CA GLY A 11 40.43 -0.70 -18.92
C GLY A 11 39.02 -0.44 -18.37
N GLN A 12 38.01 -0.36 -19.23
CA GLN A 12 36.60 -0.14 -18.84
C GLN A 12 35.91 -1.48 -18.53
N THR A 13 35.09 -1.51 -17.49
CA THR A 13 34.25 -2.67 -17.17
C THR A 13 32.96 -2.67 -17.99
N GLU A 14 32.27 -3.81 -18.06
CA GLU A 14 30.93 -3.89 -18.70
C GLU A 14 29.92 -2.94 -18.03
N GLN A 15 30.02 -2.80 -16.70
CA GLN A 15 29.17 -1.90 -15.92
C GLN A 15 29.40 -0.44 -16.30
N ASP A 16 30.67 -0.03 -16.48
CA ASP A 16 31.00 1.32 -16.94
C ASP A 16 30.37 1.58 -18.30
N LEU A 17 30.50 0.63 -19.24
CA LEU A 17 29.94 0.78 -20.58
C LEU A 17 28.42 0.91 -20.57
N VAL A 18 27.71 0.03 -19.85
CA VAL A 18 26.24 0.09 -19.75
C VAL A 18 25.81 1.40 -19.09
N THR A 19 26.44 1.78 -18.00
CA THR A 19 26.15 3.04 -17.30
C THR A 19 26.39 4.24 -18.20
N THR A 20 27.49 4.27 -18.96
CA THR A 20 27.78 5.34 -19.92
C THR A 20 26.71 5.40 -21.02
N ILE A 21 26.33 4.26 -21.61
CA ILE A 21 25.28 4.22 -22.64
C ILE A 21 23.97 4.78 -22.09
N LEU A 22 23.54 4.32 -20.90
CA LEU A 22 22.30 4.77 -20.30
C LEU A 22 22.33 6.27 -19.92
N LYS A 23 23.47 6.78 -19.43
CA LYS A 23 23.67 8.21 -19.14
C LYS A 23 23.60 9.07 -20.39
N VAL A 24 24.26 8.65 -21.48
CA VAL A 24 24.23 9.38 -22.76
C VAL A 24 22.81 9.45 -23.32
N CYS A 25 22.02 8.38 -23.18
CA CYS A 25 20.61 8.37 -23.58
C CYS A 25 19.74 9.33 -22.74
N ASN A 26 20.15 9.67 -21.52
CA ASN A 26 19.46 10.60 -20.62
C ASN A 26 19.82 12.08 -20.87
N GLY A 27 20.75 12.38 -21.78
CA GLY A 27 21.13 13.77 -22.10
C GLY A 27 20.01 14.59 -22.77
N ASP A 28 20.20 15.91 -22.80
CA ASP A 28 19.19 16.96 -23.02
C ASP A 28 18.42 16.92 -24.36
N HIS A 29 18.79 16.06 -25.31
CA HIS A 29 18.28 16.16 -26.67
C HIS A 29 17.23 15.12 -27.09
N GLY A 30 16.84 14.15 -26.25
CA GLY A 30 15.77 13.17 -26.52
C GLY A 30 16.05 12.17 -27.67
N LEU A 31 16.64 12.63 -28.77
CA LEU A 31 17.06 11.91 -29.98
C LEU A 31 18.06 10.78 -29.69
N MET A 32 18.86 10.92 -28.62
CA MET A 32 19.86 9.92 -28.25
C MET A 32 19.25 8.56 -27.88
N LYS A 33 17.99 8.53 -27.41
CA LYS A 33 17.29 7.29 -27.08
C LYS A 33 16.96 6.49 -28.33
N ASP A 34 16.42 7.15 -29.35
CA ASP A 34 16.08 6.51 -30.61
C ASP A 34 17.34 6.07 -31.36
N GLU A 35 18.38 6.91 -31.36
CA GLU A 35 19.67 6.55 -31.95
C GLU A 35 20.28 5.32 -31.28
N ALA A 36 20.20 5.22 -29.94
CA ALA A 36 20.66 4.02 -29.24
C ALA A 36 19.88 2.77 -29.65
N TYR A 37 18.56 2.87 -29.83
CA TYR A 37 17.75 1.76 -30.36
C TYR A 37 18.18 1.39 -31.78
N CYS A 38 18.29 2.36 -32.69
CA CYS A 38 18.73 2.16 -34.07
C CYS A 38 20.09 1.46 -34.14
N GLN A 39 21.07 1.93 -33.37
CA GLN A 39 22.41 1.33 -33.34
C GLN A 39 22.37 -0.11 -32.85
N VAL A 40 21.65 -0.40 -31.76
CA VAL A 40 21.59 -1.76 -31.23
C VAL A 40 20.84 -2.69 -32.18
N MET A 41 19.71 -2.27 -32.73
CA MET A 41 18.94 -3.02 -33.74
C MET A 41 19.79 -3.32 -34.97
N LYS A 42 20.53 -2.34 -35.48
CA LYS A 42 21.48 -2.54 -36.57
C LYS A 42 22.53 -3.59 -36.23
N GLN A 43 23.13 -3.51 -35.04
CA GLN A 43 24.20 -4.43 -34.63
C GLN A 43 23.74 -5.88 -34.40
N VAL A 44 22.46 -6.12 -34.14
CA VAL A 44 21.90 -7.50 -34.01
C VAL A 44 21.28 -8.02 -35.31
N THR A 45 21.07 -7.16 -36.31
CA THR A 45 20.51 -7.55 -37.61
C THR A 45 21.63 -8.04 -38.52
N ALA A 46 21.52 -9.28 -39.02
CA ALA A 46 22.52 -9.89 -39.90
C ALA A 46 23.96 -9.73 -39.35
N ASN A 47 24.15 -9.97 -38.06
CA ASN A 47 25.44 -9.78 -37.39
C ASN A 47 26.49 -10.76 -37.96
N THR A 48 27.55 -10.22 -38.57
CA THR A 48 28.67 -10.96 -39.17
C THR A 48 29.95 -10.92 -38.32
N SER A 49 29.84 -10.64 -37.02
CA SER A 49 31.00 -10.56 -36.13
C SER A 49 31.72 -11.91 -36.03
N SER A 50 33.05 -11.87 -35.95
CA SER A 50 33.86 -13.06 -35.66
C SER A 50 33.77 -13.49 -34.18
N LYS A 51 33.12 -12.71 -33.33
CA LYS A 51 32.89 -13.04 -31.92
C LYS A 51 31.56 -13.78 -31.76
N PRO A 52 31.54 -15.04 -31.27
CA PRO A 52 30.32 -15.84 -31.22
C PRO A 52 29.23 -15.23 -30.33
N ASP A 53 29.61 -14.53 -29.26
CA ASP A 53 28.65 -13.93 -28.32
C ASP A 53 28.22 -12.51 -28.70
N SER A 54 28.73 -11.93 -29.81
CA SER A 54 28.48 -10.53 -30.18
C SER A 54 26.99 -10.22 -30.28
N CYS A 55 26.26 -11.00 -31.09
CA CYS A 55 24.84 -10.82 -31.28
C CYS A 55 24.04 -11.02 -29.98
N GLN A 56 24.37 -12.04 -29.19
CA GLN A 56 23.72 -12.29 -27.90
C GLN A 56 23.92 -11.11 -26.92
N ARG A 57 25.11 -10.52 -26.89
CA ARG A 57 25.39 -9.32 -26.09
C ARG A 57 24.63 -8.11 -26.62
N GLY A 58 24.48 -7.95 -27.94
CA GLY A 58 23.61 -6.93 -28.53
C GLY A 58 22.16 -7.04 -28.04
N TRP A 59 21.59 -8.25 -28.01
CA TRP A 59 20.25 -8.48 -27.47
C TRP A 59 20.15 -8.19 -25.97
N ARG A 60 21.18 -8.52 -25.18
CA ARG A 60 21.24 -8.16 -23.75
C ARG A 60 21.28 -6.64 -23.55
N LEU A 61 21.98 -5.92 -24.42
CA LEU A 61 21.97 -4.45 -24.40
C LEU A 61 20.59 -3.89 -24.75
N LEU A 62 19.90 -4.47 -25.74
CA LEU A 62 18.52 -4.08 -26.08
C LEU A 62 17.55 -4.35 -24.92
N TYR A 63 17.71 -5.48 -24.24
CA TYR A 63 16.94 -5.82 -23.03
C TYR A 63 17.12 -4.80 -21.91
N ILE A 64 18.36 -4.31 -21.72
CA ILE A 64 18.63 -3.22 -20.78
C ILE A 64 17.97 -1.93 -21.28
N LEU A 65 18.20 -1.49 -22.53
CA LEU A 65 17.64 -0.24 -23.05
C LEU A 65 16.11 -0.17 -22.91
N THR A 66 15.41 -1.26 -23.24
CA THR A 66 13.95 -1.35 -23.16
C THR A 66 13.37 -1.24 -21.75
N ALA A 67 14.17 -1.46 -20.69
CA ALA A 67 13.75 -1.26 -19.30
C ALA A 67 13.95 0.17 -18.80
N PHE A 68 14.87 0.92 -19.41
CA PHE A 68 15.31 2.24 -18.93
C PHE A 68 14.80 3.41 -19.78
N HIS A 69 14.57 3.21 -21.08
CA HIS A 69 14.27 4.30 -21.99
C HIS A 69 13.01 4.06 -22.81
N ARG A 70 12.08 5.02 -22.78
CA ARG A 70 11.02 5.12 -23.79
C ARG A 70 11.65 5.57 -25.10
N CYS A 71 11.32 4.90 -26.21
CA CYS A 71 11.54 5.44 -27.56
C CYS A 71 10.50 6.51 -27.89
N SER A 72 10.74 7.31 -28.92
CA SER A 72 9.75 8.27 -29.42
C SER A 72 8.55 7.55 -30.04
N ASP A 73 7.43 8.27 -30.18
CA ASP A 73 6.25 7.75 -30.88
C ASP A 73 6.52 7.45 -32.37
N VAL A 74 7.52 8.11 -32.97
CA VAL A 74 7.97 7.84 -34.34
C VAL A 74 8.72 6.51 -34.42
N MET A 75 9.63 6.24 -33.48
CA MET A 75 10.44 5.01 -33.44
C MET A 75 9.65 3.78 -32.97
N LYS A 76 8.66 4.00 -32.09
CA LYS A 76 7.84 2.95 -31.46
C LYS A 76 7.29 1.89 -32.42
N PRO A 77 6.61 2.21 -33.54
CA PRO A 77 6.10 1.18 -34.45
C PRO A 77 7.21 0.30 -35.06
N PHE A 78 8.36 0.89 -35.40
CA PHE A 78 9.50 0.16 -35.98
C PHE A 78 10.15 -0.76 -34.94
N LEU A 79 10.38 -0.26 -33.72
CA LEU A 79 10.94 -1.06 -32.63
C LEU A 79 10.02 -2.22 -32.26
N LEU A 80 8.71 -1.98 -32.14
CA LEU A 80 7.74 -3.05 -31.84
C LEU A 80 7.69 -4.09 -32.95
N LYS A 81 7.64 -3.66 -34.22
CA LYS A 81 7.64 -4.57 -35.36
C LYS A 81 8.91 -5.44 -35.39
N PHE A 82 10.08 -4.84 -35.17
CA PHE A 82 11.35 -5.55 -35.07
C PHE A 82 11.34 -6.62 -33.97
N LEU A 83 10.86 -6.29 -32.77
CA LEU A 83 10.76 -7.25 -31.66
C LEU A 83 9.77 -8.37 -31.95
N GLN A 84 8.64 -8.06 -32.59
CA GLN A 84 7.61 -9.04 -32.96
C GLN A 84 8.09 -9.99 -34.06
N ASP A 85 8.80 -9.49 -35.07
CA ASP A 85 9.36 -10.31 -36.13
C ASP A 85 10.42 -11.28 -35.59
N ALA A 86 11.24 -10.82 -34.63
CA ALA A 86 12.17 -11.68 -33.88
C ALA A 86 11.45 -12.73 -32.99
N CYS A 87 10.15 -12.58 -32.75
CA CYS A 87 9.33 -13.54 -32.00
C CYS A 87 8.53 -14.51 -32.87
N ALA A 88 8.33 -14.20 -34.15
CA ALA A 88 7.24 -14.71 -34.97
C ALA A 88 7.35 -16.20 -35.35
N SER A 89 8.56 -16.76 -35.44
CA SER A 89 8.77 -18.14 -35.89
C SER A 89 9.41 -19.02 -34.82
N PRO A 90 8.85 -20.21 -34.50
CA PRO A 90 9.49 -21.19 -33.64
C PRO A 90 10.89 -21.57 -34.17
N GLY A 91 11.88 -21.64 -33.30
CA GLY A 91 13.27 -21.96 -33.66
C GLY A 91 14.14 -20.77 -34.07
N VAL A 92 13.58 -19.55 -34.14
CA VAL A 92 14.38 -18.33 -34.34
C VAL A 92 15.25 -18.06 -33.11
N GLN A 93 16.53 -17.84 -33.34
CA GLN A 93 17.47 -17.48 -32.28
C GLN A 93 17.00 -16.19 -31.59
N TYR A 94 17.14 -16.13 -30.26
CA TYR A 94 16.81 -14.96 -29.44
C TYR A 94 15.31 -14.66 -29.22
N GLN A 95 14.39 -15.53 -29.64
CA GLN A 95 12.94 -15.38 -29.40
C GLN A 95 12.60 -15.00 -27.94
N GLY A 96 13.21 -15.69 -26.97
CA GLY A 96 12.94 -15.46 -25.54
C GLY A 96 13.33 -14.07 -25.06
N ILE A 97 14.49 -13.55 -25.49
CA ILE A 97 14.95 -12.21 -25.09
C ILE A 97 14.21 -11.11 -25.86
N ALA A 98 13.85 -11.33 -27.13
CA ALA A 98 13.02 -10.40 -27.89
C ALA A 98 11.64 -10.19 -27.22
N LYS A 99 10.99 -11.28 -26.80
CA LYS A 99 9.72 -11.21 -26.05
C LYS A 99 9.88 -10.48 -24.71
N ALA A 100 11.03 -10.66 -24.03
CA ALA A 100 11.32 -9.95 -22.79
C ALA A 100 11.55 -8.45 -23.02
N CYS A 101 12.25 -8.07 -24.08
CA CYS A 101 12.39 -6.67 -24.50
C CYS A 101 11.03 -6.02 -24.79
N GLU A 102 10.14 -6.72 -25.48
CA GLU A 102 8.78 -6.23 -25.76
C GLU A 102 7.99 -6.00 -24.46
N GLN A 103 8.06 -6.94 -23.52
CA GLN A 103 7.43 -6.80 -22.20
C GLN A 103 8.00 -5.61 -21.41
N ASN A 104 9.33 -5.45 -21.38
CA ASN A 104 9.96 -4.31 -20.73
C ASN A 104 9.50 -3.00 -21.34
N LEU A 105 9.49 -2.90 -22.67
CA LEU A 105 9.09 -1.68 -23.38
C LEU A 105 7.64 -1.29 -23.05
N ARG A 106 6.70 -2.25 -23.01
CA ARG A 106 5.31 -2.00 -22.60
C ARG A 106 5.24 -1.40 -21.20
N ARG A 107 6.01 -1.96 -20.26
CA ARG A 107 6.07 -1.49 -18.87
C ARG A 107 6.71 -0.10 -18.77
N THR A 108 7.78 0.13 -19.52
CA THR A 108 8.47 1.43 -19.57
C THR A 108 7.60 2.53 -20.18
N PHE A 109 6.71 2.20 -21.13
CA PHE A 109 5.68 3.14 -21.59
C PHE A 109 4.62 3.43 -20.51
N GLN A 110 4.22 2.41 -19.74
CA GLN A 110 3.17 2.52 -18.73
C GLN A 110 3.61 3.26 -17.45
N TYR A 111 4.83 3.00 -16.97
CA TYR A 111 5.32 3.49 -15.68
C TYR A 111 6.50 4.45 -15.79
N GLY A 112 7.00 4.71 -17.00
CA GLY A 112 8.30 5.36 -17.19
C GLY A 112 9.45 4.35 -17.10
N GLY A 113 10.66 4.78 -17.46
CA GLY A 113 11.85 3.93 -17.37
C GLY A 113 12.36 3.82 -15.94
N ARG A 114 13.15 2.78 -15.66
CA ARG A 114 13.92 2.71 -14.41
C ARG A 114 14.83 3.92 -14.25
N VAL A 115 14.96 4.39 -13.02
CA VAL A 115 15.74 5.60 -12.71
C VAL A 115 17.12 5.28 -12.11
N GLN A 116 17.27 4.11 -11.48
CA GLN A 116 18.55 3.65 -10.93
C GLN A 116 19.20 2.63 -11.85
N TYR A 117 20.43 2.91 -12.26
CA TYR A 117 21.21 1.98 -13.09
C TYR A 117 21.44 0.66 -12.36
N PRO A 118 21.49 -0.48 -13.08
CA PRO A 118 21.61 -1.78 -12.44
C PRO A 118 22.94 -1.89 -11.69
N ASN A 119 22.89 -2.38 -10.46
CA ASN A 119 24.11 -2.64 -9.69
C ASN A 119 24.92 -3.81 -10.29
N SER A 120 26.13 -4.02 -9.81
CA SER A 120 27.04 -5.03 -10.39
C SER A 120 26.45 -6.44 -10.37
N MET A 121 25.68 -6.80 -9.33
CA MET A 121 25.07 -8.12 -9.20
C MET A 121 23.88 -8.28 -10.15
N GLU A 122 23.03 -7.26 -10.23
CA GLU A 122 21.91 -7.21 -11.17
C GLU A 122 22.42 -7.32 -12.61
N LEU A 123 23.41 -6.51 -12.98
CA LEU A 123 23.96 -6.52 -14.32
C LEU A 123 24.56 -7.90 -14.66
N LYS A 124 25.36 -8.49 -13.78
CA LYS A 124 25.90 -9.86 -13.98
C LYS A 124 24.78 -10.87 -14.20
N ALA A 125 23.66 -10.77 -13.47
CA ALA A 125 22.51 -11.64 -13.66
C ALA A 125 21.82 -11.43 -15.02
N MET A 126 21.61 -10.18 -15.44
CA MET A 126 21.07 -9.84 -16.77
C MET A 126 21.97 -10.38 -17.89
N LEU A 127 23.29 -10.24 -17.73
CA LEU A 127 24.27 -10.76 -18.68
C LEU A 127 24.36 -12.29 -18.66
N ALA A 128 23.97 -12.96 -17.57
CA ALA A 128 23.79 -14.41 -17.55
C ALA A 128 22.45 -14.87 -18.13
N GLY A 129 21.63 -13.94 -18.67
CA GLY A 129 20.30 -14.25 -19.23
C GLY A 129 19.21 -14.43 -18.17
N ARG A 130 19.46 -14.05 -16.91
CA ARG A 130 18.44 -14.07 -15.86
C ARG A 130 17.62 -12.79 -15.91
N SER A 131 16.30 -12.93 -15.98
CA SER A 131 15.37 -11.80 -16.08
C SER A 131 14.54 -11.58 -14.81
N SER A 132 14.93 -12.20 -13.69
CA SER A 132 14.23 -12.08 -12.41
C SER A 132 15.12 -12.36 -11.20
N LYS A 133 14.80 -11.73 -10.07
CA LYS A 133 15.37 -11.94 -8.74
C LYS A 133 14.27 -12.45 -7.78
N ARG A 134 14.61 -13.39 -6.90
CA ARG A 134 13.73 -13.78 -5.80
C ARG A 134 13.89 -12.75 -4.67
N GLN A 135 12.81 -12.05 -4.33
CA GLN A 135 12.81 -10.97 -3.35
C GLN A 135 11.91 -11.33 -2.17
N LEU A 136 12.42 -11.15 -0.96
CA LEU A 136 11.65 -11.35 0.28
C LEU A 136 10.80 -10.12 0.57
N PHE A 137 9.52 -10.36 0.87
CA PHE A 137 8.55 -9.43 1.43
C PHE A 137 8.07 -9.97 2.78
N LEU A 138 8.04 -9.10 3.78
CA LEU A 138 7.60 -9.40 5.13
C LEU A 138 6.17 -8.93 5.34
N LEU A 139 5.33 -9.83 5.85
CA LEU A 139 3.97 -9.54 6.26
C LEU A 139 3.93 -9.46 7.80
N PRO A 140 2.95 -8.73 8.38
CA PRO A 140 2.73 -8.68 9.82
C PRO A 140 2.79 -10.05 10.51
N GLY A 141 3.51 -10.09 11.63
CA GLY A 141 3.80 -11.31 12.40
C GLY A 141 5.01 -12.11 11.90
N GLY A 142 5.88 -11.50 11.09
CA GLY A 142 7.11 -12.14 10.61
C GLY A 142 6.86 -13.17 9.51
N ILE A 143 5.72 -13.10 8.82
CA ILE A 143 5.39 -14.02 7.73
C ILE A 143 6.25 -13.66 6.52
N GLU A 144 7.05 -14.61 6.06
CA GLU A 144 7.94 -14.44 4.92
C GLU A 144 7.29 -14.86 3.60
N ARG A 145 7.28 -13.97 2.61
CA ARG A 145 6.82 -14.27 1.24
C ARG A 145 7.88 -13.90 0.22
N HIS A 146 8.31 -14.89 -0.55
CA HIS A 146 9.30 -14.69 -1.60
C HIS A 146 8.61 -14.54 -2.95
N LEU A 147 8.71 -13.36 -3.56
CA LEU A 147 8.15 -13.08 -4.87
C LEU A 147 9.23 -13.11 -5.95
N LYS A 148 8.82 -13.42 -7.19
CA LYS A 148 9.69 -13.38 -8.37
C LYS A 148 9.63 -12.00 -9.04
N ILE A 149 10.56 -11.13 -8.69
CA ILE A 149 10.64 -9.76 -9.20
C ILE A 149 11.40 -9.74 -10.53
N LYS A 150 10.76 -9.26 -11.59
CA LYS A 150 11.37 -9.05 -12.92
C LYS A 150 12.04 -7.68 -13.00
N THR A 151 12.85 -7.45 -14.05
CA THR A 151 13.55 -6.17 -14.26
C THR A 151 12.61 -4.95 -14.22
N CYS A 152 11.42 -5.05 -14.82
CA CYS A 152 10.42 -3.98 -14.83
C CYS A 152 9.25 -4.21 -13.84
N SER A 153 9.47 -4.96 -12.77
CA SER A 153 8.47 -5.14 -11.71
C SER A 153 8.39 -3.90 -10.82
N VAL A 154 7.19 -3.36 -10.68
CA VAL A 154 6.88 -2.20 -9.82
C VAL A 154 6.18 -2.67 -8.55
N ALA A 155 6.06 -1.78 -7.56
CA ALA A 155 5.41 -2.09 -6.30
C ALA A 155 3.97 -2.61 -6.47
N LEU A 156 3.23 -2.12 -7.46
CA LEU A 156 1.88 -2.63 -7.79
C LEU A 156 1.87 -4.13 -8.11
N ASP A 157 2.85 -4.66 -8.86
CA ASP A 157 2.84 -6.09 -9.20
C ASP A 157 3.03 -6.96 -7.94
N ALA A 158 3.90 -6.51 -7.02
CA ALA A 158 4.10 -7.19 -5.74
C ALA A 158 2.83 -7.13 -4.88
N ILE A 159 2.12 -5.99 -4.89
CA ILE A 159 0.83 -5.84 -4.21
C ILE A 159 -0.22 -6.78 -4.82
N GLU A 160 -0.32 -6.82 -6.15
CA GLU A 160 -1.24 -7.70 -6.88
C GLU A 160 -1.00 -9.18 -6.56
N GLU A 161 0.26 -9.64 -6.59
CA GLU A 161 0.61 -11.03 -6.32
C GLU A 161 0.29 -11.43 -4.87
N LEU A 162 0.63 -10.59 -3.89
CA LEU A 162 0.33 -10.85 -2.47
C LEU A 162 -1.16 -10.78 -2.18
N CYS A 163 -1.89 -9.83 -2.78
CA CYS A 163 -3.33 -9.74 -2.67
C CYS A 163 -4.02 -10.96 -3.30
N TYR A 164 -3.54 -11.43 -4.45
CA TYR A 164 -4.06 -12.63 -5.10
C TYR A 164 -3.93 -13.86 -4.21
N GLU A 165 -2.77 -14.06 -3.56
CA GLU A 165 -2.55 -15.16 -2.60
C GLU A 165 -3.51 -15.08 -1.40
N MET A 166 -3.88 -13.86 -1.00
CA MET A 166 -4.86 -13.61 0.06
C MET A 166 -6.33 -13.69 -0.42
N GLY A 167 -6.62 -14.08 -1.66
CA GLY A 167 -7.98 -14.17 -2.21
C GLY A 167 -8.61 -12.83 -2.60
N LEU A 168 -7.79 -11.79 -2.79
CA LEU A 168 -8.22 -10.45 -3.18
C LEU A 168 -7.94 -10.23 -4.67
N HIS A 169 -8.98 -10.41 -5.49
CA HIS A 169 -8.89 -10.29 -6.96
C HIS A 169 -9.46 -8.99 -7.53
N ARG A 170 -10.03 -8.14 -6.66
CA ARG A 170 -10.68 -6.89 -7.07
C ARG A 170 -9.69 -5.74 -6.99
N ALA A 171 -9.66 -4.89 -8.02
CA ALA A 171 -8.73 -3.77 -8.11
C ALA A 171 -8.88 -2.80 -6.92
N GLU A 172 -10.11 -2.59 -6.44
CA GLU A 172 -10.39 -1.72 -5.30
C GLU A 172 -9.76 -2.23 -4.00
N ALA A 173 -9.60 -3.56 -3.86
CA ALA A 173 -8.93 -4.12 -2.69
C ALA A 173 -7.44 -3.78 -2.67
N LEU A 174 -6.80 -3.69 -3.83
CA LEU A 174 -5.37 -3.38 -3.95
C LEU A 174 -5.04 -1.96 -3.48
N ASP A 175 -6.01 -1.05 -3.51
CA ASP A 175 -5.87 0.34 -3.05
C ASP A 175 -5.74 0.46 -1.54
N GLU A 176 -6.09 -0.58 -0.81
CA GLU A 176 -5.94 -0.64 0.64
C GLU A 176 -4.57 -1.10 1.12
N TYR A 177 -3.69 -1.54 0.23
CA TYR A 177 -2.39 -2.12 0.57
C TYR A 177 -1.24 -1.30 0.02
N ALA A 178 -0.14 -1.32 0.76
CA ALA A 178 1.12 -0.69 0.38
C ALA A 178 2.32 -1.57 0.73
N VAL A 179 3.38 -1.39 -0.04
CA VAL A 179 4.72 -1.91 0.29
C VAL A 179 5.52 -0.79 0.94
N PHE A 180 6.30 -1.13 1.96
CA PHE A 180 7.17 -0.22 2.69
C PHE A 180 8.61 -0.67 2.59
N LEU A 181 9.52 0.25 2.30
CA LEU A 181 10.94 0.07 2.57
C LEU A 181 11.19 0.37 4.05
N VAL A 182 11.84 -0.57 4.75
CA VAL A 182 12.23 -0.41 6.15
C VAL A 182 13.74 -0.53 6.26
N THR A 183 14.39 0.50 6.81
CA THR A 183 15.85 0.55 7.04
C THR A 183 16.16 0.91 8.49
N HIS A 184 17.43 0.73 8.89
CA HIS A 184 17.98 1.00 10.20
C HIS A 184 17.16 0.35 11.33
N ARG A 185 16.90 -0.95 11.20
CA ARG A 185 16.16 -1.76 12.19
C ARG A 185 14.78 -1.19 12.55
N GLY A 186 14.08 -0.59 11.58
CA GLY A 186 12.72 -0.08 11.78
C GLY A 186 12.64 1.41 12.15
N GLN A 187 13.77 2.12 12.25
CA GLN A 187 13.79 3.55 12.51
C GLN A 187 13.26 4.37 11.32
N ASN A 188 13.52 3.89 10.10
CA ASN A 188 13.04 4.52 8.88
C ASN A 188 12.06 3.60 8.16
N VAL A 189 10.83 4.07 7.95
CA VAL A 189 9.76 3.34 7.28
C VAL A 189 9.18 4.23 6.19
N ARG A 190 9.40 3.85 4.93
CA ARG A 190 8.96 4.61 3.75
C ARG A 190 7.93 3.81 2.95
N PRO A 191 6.67 4.26 2.79
CA PRO A 191 5.76 3.66 1.82
C PRO A 191 6.28 3.92 0.41
N LEU A 192 6.16 2.90 -0.42
CA LEU A 192 6.47 2.97 -1.85
C LEU A 192 5.24 3.43 -2.61
N ASN A 193 5.44 4.31 -3.59
CA ASN A 193 4.46 4.56 -4.62
C ASN A 193 4.31 3.30 -5.47
N LYS A 194 3.06 2.96 -5.83
CA LYS A 194 2.70 1.79 -6.63
C LYS A 194 3.47 1.67 -7.96
N ARG A 195 3.96 2.78 -8.51
CA ARG A 195 4.69 2.86 -9.77
C ARG A 195 6.22 2.76 -9.62
N GLU A 196 6.76 2.78 -8.40
CA GLU A 196 8.20 2.65 -8.17
C GLU A 196 8.68 1.22 -8.48
N TYR A 197 9.82 1.11 -9.19
CA TYR A 197 10.44 -0.17 -9.51
C TYR A 197 11.10 -0.78 -8.28
N ILE A 198 10.77 -2.02 -7.93
CA ILE A 198 11.31 -2.69 -6.74
C ILE A 198 12.85 -2.82 -6.80
N LEU A 199 13.41 -3.04 -8.00
CA LEU A 199 14.86 -3.13 -8.17
C LEU A 199 15.56 -1.76 -8.05
N ASP A 200 14.90 -0.64 -8.38
CA ASP A 200 15.42 0.70 -8.09
C ASP A 200 15.52 0.90 -6.57
N ILE A 201 14.45 0.55 -5.84
CA ILE A 201 14.41 0.64 -4.38
C ILE A 201 15.50 -0.22 -3.74
N ALA A 202 15.66 -1.46 -4.20
CA ALA A 202 16.70 -2.35 -3.71
C ALA A 202 18.12 -1.82 -3.99
N THR A 203 18.34 -1.22 -5.17
CA THR A 203 19.64 -0.66 -5.58
C THR A 203 20.02 0.56 -4.72
N GLU A 204 19.06 1.40 -4.36
CA GLU A 204 19.27 2.53 -3.45
C GLU A 204 19.45 2.10 -1.99
N ALA A 205 18.68 1.12 -1.53
CA ALA A 205 18.66 0.73 -0.13
C ALA A 205 19.89 -0.08 0.30
N GLU A 206 20.39 -0.96 -0.57
CA GLU A 206 21.47 -1.90 -0.25
C GLU A 206 22.77 -1.23 0.24
N PRO A 207 23.25 -0.11 -0.34
CA PRO A 207 24.40 0.63 0.20
C PRO A 207 24.12 1.38 1.50
N VAL A 208 22.86 1.75 1.77
CA VAL A 208 22.46 2.52 2.96
C VAL A 208 22.30 1.62 4.17
N ASP A 209 21.68 0.45 3.98
CA ASP A 209 21.49 -0.56 5.02
C ASP A 209 21.41 -1.95 4.38
N ALA A 210 22.43 -2.78 4.61
CA ALA A 210 22.46 -4.16 4.12
C ALA A 210 21.33 -5.04 4.69
N ASN A 211 20.68 -4.62 5.80
CA ASN A 211 19.56 -5.31 6.43
C ASN A 211 18.21 -4.65 6.12
N TYR A 212 18.11 -3.87 5.03
CA TYR A 212 16.82 -3.33 4.61
C TYR A 212 15.80 -4.46 4.38
N SER A 213 14.52 -4.14 4.57
CA SER A 213 13.43 -5.08 4.33
C SER A 213 12.25 -4.41 3.63
N LEU A 214 11.52 -5.20 2.85
CA LEU A 214 10.29 -4.77 2.20
C LEU A 214 9.10 -5.34 2.98
N TRP A 215 8.20 -4.49 3.44
CA TRP A 215 7.03 -4.89 4.23
C TRP A 215 5.75 -4.64 3.48
N PHE A 216 4.84 -5.61 3.49
CA PHE A 216 3.51 -5.47 2.90
C PHE A 216 2.46 -5.35 4.00
N ARG A 217 1.63 -4.30 3.96
CA ARG A 217 0.64 -3.99 5.00
C ARG A 217 -0.63 -3.42 4.41
N ARG A 218 -1.74 -3.61 5.14
CA ARG A 218 -2.98 -2.87 4.89
C ARG A 218 -2.87 -1.48 5.52
N VAL A 219 -3.16 -0.45 4.75
CA VAL A 219 -3.01 0.97 5.16
C VAL A 219 -4.36 1.68 5.20
N ILE A 220 -5.35 1.18 4.47
CA ILE A 220 -6.71 1.73 4.46
C ILE A 220 -7.69 0.61 4.81
N TRP A 221 -8.70 0.94 5.61
CA TRP A 221 -9.68 -0.01 6.15
C TRP A 221 -11.11 0.40 5.77
N SER A 222 -11.35 0.64 4.48
CA SER A 222 -12.65 1.04 3.93
C SER A 222 -13.51 -0.15 3.53
N LEU A 223 -12.91 -1.22 3.03
CA LEU A 223 -13.60 -2.46 2.66
C LEU A 223 -13.76 -3.38 3.86
N ALA A 224 -14.90 -4.07 3.94
CA ALA A 224 -15.13 -5.08 4.96
C ALA A 224 -14.10 -6.22 4.86
N LEU A 225 -13.68 -6.75 6.02
CA LEU A 225 -12.77 -7.87 6.09
C LEU A 225 -13.41 -9.14 5.51
N LYS A 226 -12.67 -9.85 4.66
CA LYS A 226 -13.03 -11.20 4.19
C LYS A 226 -12.29 -12.22 5.01
N LEU A 227 -13.00 -12.98 5.84
CA LEU A 227 -12.41 -13.86 6.85
C LEU A 227 -12.37 -15.33 6.39
N ASP A 228 -12.19 -15.55 5.10
CA ASP A 228 -12.23 -16.86 4.41
C ASP A 228 -10.84 -17.41 4.05
N ASN A 229 -9.83 -16.54 3.94
CA ASN A 229 -8.46 -16.94 3.59
C ASN A 229 -7.53 -16.93 4.83
N GLU A 230 -6.75 -18.00 5.01
CA GLU A 230 -5.89 -18.18 6.20
C GLU A 230 -4.76 -17.15 6.30
N LEU A 231 -4.09 -16.87 5.17
CA LEU A 231 -3.02 -15.87 5.10
C LEU A 231 -3.58 -14.48 5.38
N TYR A 232 -4.72 -14.14 4.76
CA TYR A 232 -5.40 -12.86 4.97
C TYR A 232 -5.73 -12.67 6.46
N VAL A 233 -6.43 -13.63 7.07
CA VAL A 233 -6.83 -13.53 8.49
C VAL A 233 -5.62 -13.43 9.41
N THR A 234 -4.59 -14.24 9.18
CA THR A 234 -3.39 -14.24 10.03
C THR A 234 -2.60 -12.93 9.90
N MET A 235 -2.44 -12.41 8.68
CA MET A 235 -1.77 -11.14 8.43
C MET A 235 -2.49 -9.98 9.13
N HIS A 236 -3.80 -9.84 8.94
CA HIS A 236 -4.56 -8.75 9.55
C HIS A 236 -4.59 -8.88 11.07
N TYR A 237 -4.72 -10.09 11.61
CA TYR A 237 -4.63 -10.34 13.05
C TYR A 237 -3.31 -9.83 13.63
N ASN A 238 -2.19 -10.20 13.00
CA ASN A 238 -0.86 -9.77 13.44
C ASN A 238 -0.63 -8.27 13.26
N GLN A 239 -1.33 -7.62 12.32
CA GLN A 239 -1.24 -6.17 12.13
C GLN A 239 -2.04 -5.39 13.18
N VAL A 240 -3.21 -5.89 13.54
CA VAL A 240 -4.14 -5.23 14.49
C VAL A 240 -3.77 -5.49 15.95
N LEU A 241 -3.20 -6.66 16.25
CA LEU A 241 -2.90 -7.09 17.61
C LEU A 241 -2.01 -6.11 18.41
N PRO A 242 -0.90 -5.57 17.88
CA PRO A 242 -0.07 -4.62 18.62
C PRO A 242 -0.83 -3.33 18.98
N ASP A 243 -1.70 -2.85 18.09
CA ASP A 243 -2.49 -1.65 18.31
C ASP A 243 -3.58 -1.89 19.37
N TYR A 244 -4.18 -3.08 19.35
CA TYR A 244 -5.07 -3.53 20.42
C TYR A 244 -4.37 -3.55 21.79
N LEU A 245 -3.19 -4.19 21.89
CA LEU A 245 -2.45 -4.32 23.15
C LEU A 245 -1.95 -2.97 23.70
N LYS A 246 -1.76 -1.98 22.82
CA LYS A 246 -1.48 -0.59 23.18
C LYS A 246 -2.74 0.23 23.53
N ALA A 247 -3.91 -0.41 23.55
CA ALA A 247 -5.23 0.20 23.74
C ALA A 247 -5.58 1.29 22.71
N LEU A 248 -5.02 1.23 21.49
CA LEU A 248 -5.29 2.20 20.42
C LEU A 248 -6.66 1.99 19.76
N LEU A 249 -7.23 0.80 19.92
CA LEU A 249 -8.53 0.43 19.35
C LEU A 249 -9.70 0.71 20.29
N SER A 250 -9.43 1.02 21.56
CA SER A 250 -10.44 1.31 22.59
C SER A 250 -10.40 2.79 22.92
N VAL A 251 -11.35 3.57 22.41
CA VAL A 251 -11.56 4.94 22.90
C VAL A 251 -12.36 4.81 24.19
N VAL A 252 -11.71 5.04 25.34
CA VAL A 252 -12.38 5.08 26.64
C VAL A 252 -12.49 6.55 27.05
N PRO A 253 -13.69 7.17 27.05
CA PRO A 253 -13.87 8.54 27.49
C PRO A 253 -13.59 8.61 28.98
N GLN A 254 -12.54 9.36 29.35
CA GLN A 254 -12.10 9.88 30.66
C GLN A 254 -12.74 9.32 31.98
N GLY A 255 -13.07 8.03 32.02
CA GLY A 255 -13.90 7.41 33.05
C GLY A 255 -13.80 5.90 32.96
N LYS A 256 -14.07 5.21 34.08
CA LYS A 256 -13.83 3.77 34.26
C LYS A 256 -14.47 2.95 33.13
N ALA A 257 -13.72 1.99 32.58
CA ALA A 257 -14.23 1.05 31.58
C ALA A 257 -15.47 0.33 32.12
N SER A 258 -16.53 0.28 31.31
CA SER A 258 -17.75 -0.43 31.67
C SER A 258 -17.49 -1.94 31.86
N GLU A 259 -18.31 -2.61 32.66
CA GLU A 259 -18.19 -4.05 32.87
C GLU A 259 -18.33 -4.84 31.56
N GLN A 260 -19.20 -4.38 30.66
CA GLN A 260 -19.33 -4.93 29.31
C GLN A 260 -18.04 -4.81 28.49
N HIS A 261 -17.32 -3.70 28.62
CA HIS A 261 -16.03 -3.49 27.96
C HIS A 261 -14.97 -4.46 28.51
N LEU A 262 -14.93 -4.66 29.83
CA LEU A 262 -14.01 -5.61 30.47
C LEU A 262 -14.30 -7.06 30.04
N GLN A 263 -15.58 -7.44 29.96
CA GLN A 263 -16.00 -8.74 29.45
C GLN A 263 -15.57 -8.95 27.99
N GLN A 264 -15.66 -7.91 27.16
CA GLN A 264 -15.20 -7.97 25.78
C GLN A 264 -13.67 -8.13 25.67
N ILE A 265 -12.90 -7.42 26.50
CA ILE A 265 -11.43 -7.58 26.59
C ILE A 265 -11.07 -9.00 27.04
N ALA A 266 -11.76 -9.54 28.05
CA ALA A 266 -11.53 -10.90 28.53
C ALA A 266 -11.81 -11.95 27.43
N ARG A 267 -12.86 -11.74 26.64
CA ARG A 267 -13.16 -12.58 25.48
C ARG A 267 -12.10 -12.48 24.39
N LEU A 268 -11.57 -11.28 24.11
CA LEU A 268 -10.45 -11.09 23.19
C LEU A 268 -9.17 -11.77 23.70
N ALA A 269 -8.93 -11.79 25.01
CA ALA A 269 -7.82 -12.53 25.60
C ALA A 269 -7.95 -14.05 25.40
N ALA A 270 -9.15 -14.60 25.62
CA ALA A 270 -9.43 -16.01 25.35
C ALA A 270 -9.22 -16.38 23.86
N LEU A 271 -9.66 -15.52 22.93
CA LEU A 271 -9.44 -15.70 21.49
C LEU A 271 -7.95 -15.65 21.11
N GLN A 272 -7.16 -14.75 21.70
CA GLN A 272 -5.72 -14.68 21.48
C GLN A 272 -5.00 -15.94 21.97
N HIS A 273 -5.37 -16.45 23.16
CA HIS A 273 -4.84 -17.73 23.67
C HIS A 273 -5.11 -18.86 22.68
N ARG A 274 -6.35 -18.97 22.19
CA ARG A 274 -6.70 -20.00 21.20
C ARG A 274 -6.00 -19.81 19.85
N ALA A 275 -5.63 -18.59 19.50
CA ALA A 275 -4.93 -18.26 18.26
C ALA A 275 -3.43 -18.63 18.25
N LYS A 276 -2.81 -18.91 19.41
CA LYS A 276 -1.37 -19.23 19.53
C LYS A 276 -0.97 -20.63 19.02
N GLY A 277 -1.93 -21.46 18.58
CA GLY A 277 -1.69 -22.80 18.05
C GLY A 277 -1.48 -23.83 19.17
N ASP A 278 -2.16 -24.98 19.07
CA ASP A 278 -2.09 -26.12 20.02
C ASP A 278 -2.45 -25.87 21.49
N SER A 279 -2.85 -24.65 21.87
CA SER A 279 -3.39 -24.34 23.20
C SER A 279 -4.77 -25.00 23.41
N ILE A 280 -4.74 -26.25 23.90
CA ILE A 280 -5.92 -27.00 24.36
C ILE A 280 -6.16 -26.77 25.87
N TYR A 281 -5.12 -26.34 26.58
CA TYR A 281 -5.16 -26.06 28.02
C TYR A 281 -5.72 -24.65 28.32
N LEU A 282 -6.11 -24.44 29.58
CA LEU A 282 -6.59 -23.16 30.07
C LEU A 282 -5.45 -22.14 30.20
N PRO A 283 -5.70 -20.85 29.90
CA PRO A 283 -4.66 -19.83 29.94
C PRO A 283 -4.09 -19.65 31.36
N THR A 284 -2.80 -19.36 31.45
CA THR A 284 -2.11 -19.00 32.68
C THR A 284 -2.21 -17.50 32.96
N LEU A 285 -1.93 -17.07 34.20
CA LEU A 285 -1.85 -15.64 34.56
C LEU A 285 -0.96 -14.83 33.61
N ARG A 286 0.21 -15.38 33.27
CA ARG A 286 1.17 -14.72 32.40
C ARG A 286 0.64 -14.57 30.97
N GLU A 287 0.00 -15.61 30.44
CA GLU A 287 -0.58 -15.56 29.09
C GLU A 287 -1.74 -14.56 29.01
N VAL A 288 -2.59 -14.50 30.03
CA VAL A 288 -3.66 -13.48 30.10
C VAL A 288 -3.07 -12.08 30.19
N GLN A 289 -2.01 -11.87 30.99
CA GLN A 289 -1.32 -10.59 31.09
C GLN A 289 -0.78 -10.10 29.75
N GLU A 290 -0.24 -10.99 28.92
CA GLU A 290 0.27 -10.66 27.59
C GLU A 290 -0.85 -10.35 26.58
N CYS A 291 -2.08 -10.79 26.83
CA CYS A 291 -3.22 -10.65 25.94
C CYS A 291 -4.16 -9.48 26.32
N VAL A 292 -3.94 -8.82 27.45
CA VAL A 292 -4.77 -7.72 27.96
C VAL A 292 -3.97 -6.41 27.90
N PRO A 293 -4.54 -5.30 27.40
CA PRO A 293 -3.81 -4.04 27.36
C PRO A 293 -3.41 -3.59 28.79
N PRO A 294 -2.15 -3.16 29.02
CA PRO A 294 -1.63 -2.89 30.37
C PRO A 294 -2.45 -1.89 31.20
N GLN A 295 -3.10 -0.95 30.51
CA GLN A 295 -3.95 0.10 31.11
C GLN A 295 -5.19 -0.46 31.84
N PHE A 296 -5.69 -1.62 31.39
CA PHE A 296 -6.83 -2.30 32.01
C PHE A 296 -6.38 -3.36 33.00
N TYR A 297 -5.24 -4.00 32.75
CA TYR A 297 -4.71 -5.06 33.59
C TYR A 297 -4.40 -4.57 35.02
N SER A 298 -3.80 -3.38 35.13
CA SER A 298 -3.40 -2.79 36.43
C SER A 298 -4.57 -2.41 37.33
N LYS A 299 -5.76 -2.13 36.77
CA LYS A 299 -6.91 -1.58 37.52
C LYS A 299 -7.81 -2.63 38.18
N GLN A 300 -7.87 -3.85 37.65
CA GLN A 300 -8.86 -4.87 38.07
C GLN A 300 -8.25 -6.07 38.81
N GLY A 301 -6.92 -6.21 38.81
CA GLY A 301 -6.21 -7.30 39.47
C GLY A 301 -6.11 -8.59 38.62
N SER A 302 -4.99 -9.28 38.75
CA SER A 302 -4.58 -10.38 37.87
C SER A 302 -5.53 -11.59 37.91
N GLN A 303 -6.00 -11.98 39.10
CA GLN A 303 -6.90 -13.12 39.28
C GLN A 303 -8.28 -12.89 38.66
N HIS A 304 -8.77 -11.65 38.70
CA HIS A 304 -10.05 -11.30 38.10
C HIS A 304 -10.02 -11.49 36.58
N TRP A 305 -8.94 -11.04 35.92
CA TRP A 305 -8.73 -11.26 34.48
C TRP A 305 -8.62 -12.73 34.11
N LEU A 306 -7.91 -13.53 34.90
CA LEU A 306 -7.78 -14.97 34.67
C LEU A 306 -9.16 -15.66 34.72
N ASN A 307 -9.97 -15.35 35.73
CA ASN A 307 -11.29 -15.96 35.90
C ASN A 307 -12.22 -15.62 34.73
N MET A 308 -12.26 -14.34 34.30
CA MET A 308 -13.06 -13.93 33.16
C MET A 308 -12.58 -14.58 31.85
N ALA A 309 -11.27 -14.61 31.60
CA ALA A 309 -10.72 -15.24 30.39
C ALA A 309 -11.04 -16.75 30.36
N THR A 310 -10.90 -17.43 31.50
CA THR A 310 -11.23 -18.85 31.66
C THR A 310 -12.72 -19.13 31.43
N GLN A 311 -13.61 -18.24 31.87
CA GLN A 311 -15.05 -18.35 31.60
C GLN A 311 -15.34 -18.30 30.08
N HIS A 312 -14.70 -17.38 29.35
CA HIS A 312 -14.87 -17.28 27.90
C HIS A 312 -14.22 -18.45 27.12
N MET A 313 -13.26 -19.17 27.72
CA MET A 313 -12.62 -20.32 27.07
C MET A 313 -13.61 -21.42 26.70
N GLN A 314 -14.68 -21.64 27.46
CA GLN A 314 -15.69 -22.66 27.13
C GLN A 314 -16.34 -22.43 25.74
N GLN A 315 -16.49 -21.16 25.33
CA GLN A 315 -17.04 -20.80 24.02
C GLN A 315 -15.98 -20.79 22.91
N VAL A 316 -14.72 -20.58 23.27
CA VAL A 316 -13.61 -20.41 22.33
C VAL A 316 -12.88 -21.74 22.04
N GLN A 317 -12.90 -22.69 22.98
CA GLN A 317 -12.21 -23.97 22.88
C GLN A 317 -12.54 -24.78 21.61
N PRO A 318 -13.79 -24.83 21.11
CA PRO A 318 -14.12 -25.55 19.88
C PRO A 318 -13.54 -24.93 18.60
N LEU A 319 -13.12 -23.67 18.63
CA LEU A 319 -12.63 -22.96 17.45
C LEU A 319 -11.24 -23.47 17.05
N ASN A 320 -10.90 -23.45 15.77
CA ASN A 320 -9.51 -23.60 15.34
C ASN A 320 -8.76 -22.24 15.41
N PRO A 321 -7.42 -22.21 15.32
CA PRO A 321 -6.65 -20.95 15.41
C PRO A 321 -7.07 -19.90 14.37
N HIS A 322 -7.39 -20.31 13.15
CA HIS A 322 -7.88 -19.42 12.10
C HIS A 322 -9.22 -18.76 12.49
N GLN A 323 -10.20 -19.55 12.93
CA GLN A 323 -11.50 -19.08 13.41
C GLN A 323 -11.35 -18.15 14.63
N ALA A 324 -10.41 -18.45 15.54
CA ALA A 324 -10.12 -17.60 16.69
C ALA A 324 -9.59 -16.22 16.25
N ARG A 325 -8.63 -16.17 15.31
CA ARG A 325 -8.12 -14.92 14.72
C ARG A 325 -9.21 -14.14 13.97
N ALA A 326 -10.05 -14.85 13.20
CA ALA A 326 -11.18 -14.24 12.49
C ALA A 326 -12.19 -13.60 13.45
N GLN A 327 -12.59 -14.33 14.50
CA GLN A 327 -13.49 -13.79 15.53
C GLN A 327 -12.86 -12.64 16.32
N PHE A 328 -11.55 -12.71 16.60
CA PHE A 328 -10.82 -11.61 17.21
C PHE A 328 -10.92 -10.35 16.36
N LEU A 329 -10.62 -10.44 15.05
CA LEU A 329 -10.69 -9.30 14.14
C LEU A 329 -12.09 -8.68 14.06
N GLY A 330 -13.14 -9.50 13.94
CA GLY A 330 -14.51 -9.01 13.93
C GLY A 330 -14.91 -8.27 15.21
N LYS A 331 -14.40 -8.71 16.36
CA LYS A 331 -14.67 -8.10 17.67
C LYS A 331 -13.82 -6.88 17.96
N ALA A 332 -12.55 -6.89 17.57
CA ALA A 332 -11.65 -5.75 17.71
C ALA A 332 -12.14 -4.55 16.87
N ALA A 333 -12.66 -4.80 15.67
CA ALA A 333 -13.27 -3.76 14.84
C ALA A 333 -14.49 -3.09 15.51
N ALA A 334 -15.26 -3.83 16.31
CA ALA A 334 -16.40 -3.26 17.05
C ALA A 334 -15.96 -2.31 18.18
N LEU A 335 -14.78 -2.53 18.79
CA LEU A 335 -14.25 -1.63 19.82
C LEU A 335 -13.95 -0.23 19.27
N CYS A 336 -13.55 -0.13 18.00
CA CYS A 336 -13.29 1.16 17.35
C CYS A 336 -14.55 1.97 17.06
N VAL A 337 -15.74 1.35 17.09
CA VAL A 337 -17.01 1.97 16.65
C VAL A 337 -17.97 2.24 17.81
N SER A 338 -17.81 1.57 18.95
CA SER A 338 -18.87 1.42 19.98
C SER A 338 -19.23 2.67 20.79
N GLU A 339 -18.56 3.82 20.66
CA GLU A 339 -18.84 4.99 21.52
C GLU A 339 -19.11 6.32 20.80
N ARG A 340 -19.78 6.28 19.63
CA ARG A 340 -20.43 7.49 19.07
C ARG A 340 -21.91 7.62 19.44
N GLY A 341 -22.41 6.76 20.32
CA GLY A 341 -23.83 6.67 20.65
C GLY A 341 -24.32 7.73 21.63
N HIS A 342 -23.64 7.97 22.75
CA HIS A 342 -24.19 8.75 23.86
C HIS A 342 -23.11 9.65 24.47
N GLY A 343 -23.24 10.96 24.28
CA GLY A 343 -22.35 11.94 24.90
C GLY A 343 -22.59 13.32 24.31
N ALA A 344 -23.50 14.07 24.92
CA ALA A 344 -23.64 15.50 24.67
C ALA A 344 -22.30 16.18 25.00
N PHE A 345 -21.77 16.97 24.06
CA PHE A 345 -20.59 17.80 24.30
C PHE A 345 -20.97 18.96 25.24
N PRO A 346 -20.26 19.19 26.36
CA PRO A 346 -20.26 20.49 26.98
C PRO A 346 -19.40 21.42 26.11
N SER A 347 -20.00 22.52 25.65
CA SER A 347 -19.26 23.68 25.16
C SER A 347 -18.51 24.31 26.33
N GLU A 348 -17.20 24.52 26.21
CA GLU A 348 -16.54 25.72 26.71
C GLU A 348 -15.17 25.84 26.04
N GLY A 349 -14.94 26.99 25.40
CA GLY A 349 -13.74 27.31 24.65
C GLY A 349 -12.67 27.94 25.52
N GLY A 350 -11.42 27.58 25.24
CA GLY A 350 -10.23 28.27 25.73
C GLY A 350 -8.99 27.79 24.96
N PRO A 351 -8.01 28.66 24.72
CA PRO A 351 -6.79 28.31 23.98
C PRO A 351 -5.92 27.40 24.86
N VAL A 352 -5.55 26.22 24.35
CA VAL A 352 -4.64 25.30 25.06
C VAL A 352 -3.20 25.73 24.79
N ASN A 353 -2.51 26.09 25.87
CA ASN A 353 -1.09 26.37 25.90
C ASN A 353 -0.25 25.18 25.42
N SER A 354 0.89 25.53 24.83
CA SER A 354 1.94 24.63 24.36
C SER A 354 2.54 23.79 25.50
N ASP A 355 2.26 22.49 25.50
CA ASP A 355 2.99 21.47 26.26
C ASP A 355 3.68 20.49 25.27
N PRO A 356 4.93 20.06 25.49
CA PRO A 356 5.74 19.38 24.45
C PRO A 356 5.47 17.88 24.28
N GLU A 357 4.47 17.28 24.93
CA GLU A 357 4.26 15.82 24.95
C GLU A 357 2.85 15.35 24.58
N THR A 358 2.07 16.15 23.86
CA THR A 358 0.77 15.69 23.34
C THR A 358 0.92 15.05 21.96
N ASP A 359 0.89 13.72 21.92
CA ASP A 359 0.73 12.88 20.72
C ASP A 359 -0.67 13.15 20.11
N VAL A 360 -0.78 14.20 19.29
CA VAL A 360 -2.03 14.56 18.58
C VAL A 360 -2.29 13.52 17.50
N ARG A 361 -3.27 12.65 17.74
CA ARG A 361 -3.64 11.53 16.85
C ARG A 361 -4.75 11.92 15.88
N LEU A 362 -4.45 11.94 14.58
CA LEU A 362 -5.47 12.00 13.52
C LEU A 362 -6.08 10.61 13.29
N GLN A 363 -7.37 10.45 13.59
CA GLN A 363 -8.20 9.35 13.09
C GLN A 363 -9.06 9.83 11.93
N LEU A 364 -8.81 9.30 10.72
CA LEU A 364 -9.67 9.55 9.56
C LEU A 364 -10.91 8.64 9.62
N PRO A 365 -12.13 9.16 9.39
CA PRO A 365 -13.35 8.40 9.60
C PRO A 365 -13.57 7.29 8.55
N VAL A 366 -13.96 6.11 9.03
CA VAL A 366 -14.42 4.96 8.21
C VAL A 366 -15.93 5.08 7.93
N ARG A 367 -16.34 4.86 6.68
CA ARG A 367 -17.73 4.99 6.20
C ARG A 367 -18.60 3.77 6.59
N ARG A 368 -19.88 3.98 6.89
CA ARG A 368 -20.93 2.93 6.89
C ARG A 368 -21.96 3.22 5.79
N ASP A 369 -22.38 2.18 5.07
CA ASP A 369 -23.67 2.12 4.37
C ASP A 369 -24.72 1.63 5.38
N TYR A 370 -25.81 2.37 5.54
CA TYR A 370 -26.93 1.99 6.41
C TYR A 370 -28.08 1.45 5.57
N ASP A 371 -28.58 0.26 5.92
CA ASP A 371 -29.85 -0.25 5.42
C ASP A 371 -30.79 -0.65 6.57
N ARG A 372 -31.98 -0.01 6.54
CA ARG A 372 -33.31 -0.26 7.15
C ARG A 372 -33.45 -0.89 8.55
N ARG A 373 -34.20 -0.21 9.44
CA ARG A 373 -35.25 -0.78 10.34
C ARG A 373 -36.21 0.30 10.89
N PRO A 374 -37.40 -0.06 11.46
CA PRO A 374 -38.68 0.59 11.19
C PRO A 374 -39.12 1.67 12.21
N ALA A 375 -40.16 2.39 11.82
CA ALA A 375 -40.68 3.64 12.35
C ALA A 375 -41.36 3.57 13.74
N GLN A 376 -41.13 4.60 14.56
CA GLN A 376 -42.05 5.17 15.56
C GLN A 376 -41.78 6.69 15.71
N PRO A 377 -42.75 7.48 16.20
CA PRO A 377 -43.03 8.82 15.67
C PRO A 377 -42.30 9.98 16.38
N ALA A 378 -41.86 10.91 15.53
CA ALA A 378 -41.74 12.36 15.68
C ALA A 378 -41.58 12.99 17.09
N HIS A 379 -40.33 13.35 17.40
CA HIS A 379 -40.01 14.65 17.98
C HIS A 379 -39.08 15.40 17.02
N HIS A 380 -39.50 16.59 16.59
CA HIS A 380 -38.74 17.44 15.67
C HIS A 380 -37.47 17.97 16.34
N ALA A 381 -36.31 17.49 15.89
CA ALA A 381 -35.02 18.19 15.99
C ALA A 381 -34.28 17.99 14.67
N ALA A 382 -34.03 19.09 13.96
CA ALA A 382 -33.32 19.09 12.69
C ALA A 382 -31.89 18.62 12.91
N THR A 383 -31.61 17.36 12.56
CA THR A 383 -30.26 16.79 12.55
C THR A 383 -29.63 17.14 11.20
N ALA A 384 -28.72 18.10 11.20
CA ALA A 384 -27.84 18.33 10.07
C ALA A 384 -26.94 17.10 9.89
N GLY A 385 -27.09 16.39 8.77
CA GLY A 385 -26.24 15.27 8.43
C GLY A 385 -24.83 15.77 8.13
N ALA A 386 -23.84 15.27 8.88
CA ALA A 386 -22.44 15.61 8.67
C ALA A 386 -21.97 15.11 7.29
N GLY A 387 -21.58 16.06 6.44
CA GLY A 387 -21.10 15.82 5.08
C GLY A 387 -19.65 15.34 5.06
N MET A 388 -19.24 14.84 3.89
CA MET A 388 -17.87 14.36 3.62
C MET A 388 -16.81 15.45 3.85
N CYS A 389 -15.81 15.14 4.66
CA CYS A 389 -14.68 16.02 4.94
C CYS A 389 -13.64 15.93 3.80
N LEU A 390 -13.37 17.05 3.11
CA LEU A 390 -12.34 17.17 2.06
C LEU A 390 -11.14 17.97 2.58
N MET A 391 -9.98 17.31 2.64
CA MET A 391 -8.68 17.92 2.94
C MET A 391 -8.19 18.72 1.72
N LYS A 392 -7.76 19.98 1.93
CA LYS A 392 -7.48 20.93 0.83
C LYS A 392 -6.00 21.13 0.49
N ASP A 393 -5.06 21.06 1.43
CA ASP A 393 -3.67 21.46 1.18
C ASP A 393 -2.68 20.86 2.20
N VAL A 394 -1.43 20.60 1.81
CA VAL A 394 -0.33 20.18 2.71
C VAL A 394 0.91 21.00 2.35
N LYS A 395 1.35 21.88 3.26
CA LYS A 395 2.51 22.77 3.01
C LYS A 395 3.75 22.33 3.79
N ARG A 396 4.92 22.49 3.17
CA ARG A 396 6.25 22.21 3.73
C ARG A 396 6.93 23.54 4.04
N ASP A 397 7.37 23.75 5.28
CA ASP A 397 8.22 24.88 5.64
C ASP A 397 9.59 24.45 6.14
N VAL A 398 10.58 25.34 5.94
CA VAL A 398 12.03 25.10 6.02
C VAL A 398 12.53 25.15 7.47
N VAL A 399 12.01 24.29 8.33
CA VAL A 399 12.62 23.87 9.62
C VAL A 399 12.12 22.44 9.85
N LYS A 400 12.77 21.61 10.68
CA LYS A 400 12.35 20.22 11.01
C LYS A 400 11.01 20.15 11.76
N VAL A 401 9.95 20.68 11.17
CA VAL A 401 8.58 20.80 11.65
C VAL A 401 7.68 20.58 10.43
N PHE A 402 6.98 19.44 10.39
CA PHE A 402 6.00 19.18 9.34
C PHE A 402 4.64 19.71 9.79
N ILE A 403 4.09 20.68 9.06
CA ILE A 403 2.76 21.23 9.33
C ILE A 403 1.76 20.58 8.38
N CYS A 404 0.96 19.63 8.86
CA CYS A 404 -0.09 18.99 8.07
C CYS A 404 -1.40 19.80 8.18
N ASN A 405 -1.71 20.62 7.18
CA ASN A 405 -2.91 21.47 7.19
C ASN A 405 -4.18 20.68 6.83
N LEU A 406 -4.87 20.13 7.84
CA LEU A 406 -6.16 19.47 7.63
C LEU A 406 -7.32 20.49 7.68
N SER A 407 -7.77 21.00 6.53
CA SER A 407 -8.99 21.83 6.47
C SER A 407 -10.24 20.95 6.53
N ILE A 408 -11.02 21.06 7.61
CA ILE A 408 -12.32 20.38 7.77
C ILE A 408 -13.42 21.33 7.29
N LEU A 409 -14.09 20.99 6.18
CA LEU A 409 -15.22 21.77 5.66
C LEU A 409 -16.52 21.31 6.33
N ASP A 410 -16.93 21.99 7.41
CA ASP A 410 -18.36 22.14 7.74
C ASP A 410 -18.66 23.31 8.71
N VAL A 411 -17.75 24.30 8.85
CA VAL A 411 -17.93 25.46 9.76
C VAL A 411 -17.16 26.66 9.15
N PRO A 412 -17.50 27.95 9.40
CA PRO A 412 -16.77 29.11 8.84
C PRO A 412 -15.32 29.25 9.33
N TYR A 413 -14.80 28.28 10.07
CA TYR A 413 -13.49 28.29 10.69
C TYR A 413 -12.64 27.18 10.08
N CYS A 414 -11.58 27.56 9.38
CA CYS A 414 -10.48 26.65 9.06
C CYS A 414 -9.78 26.28 10.37
N PHE A 415 -9.98 25.05 10.84
CA PHE A 415 -9.15 24.52 11.93
C PHE A 415 -7.80 24.10 11.37
N TYR A 416 -6.73 24.59 11.99
CA TYR A 416 -5.36 24.21 11.67
C TYR A 416 -4.89 23.22 12.73
N ILE A 417 -4.53 22.00 12.33
CA ILE A 417 -3.92 21.01 13.22
C ILE A 417 -2.43 20.98 12.90
N CYS A 418 -1.60 21.51 13.80
CA CYS A 418 -0.15 21.45 13.66
C CYS A 418 0.36 20.25 14.46
N VAL A 419 0.96 19.25 13.79
CA VAL A 419 1.46 18.03 14.44
C VAL A 419 2.96 17.92 14.23
N CYS A 420 3.73 18.11 15.30
CA CYS A 420 5.19 17.91 15.28
C CYS A 420 5.50 16.41 15.31
N ILE A 421 5.83 15.83 14.16
CA ILE A 421 6.24 14.42 14.06
C ILE A 421 7.60 14.28 13.36
N PHE A 422 8.46 13.45 13.94
CA PHE A 422 9.78 13.10 13.39
C PHE A 422 9.72 12.47 11.99
N GLN A 423 8.59 11.87 11.60
CA GLN A 423 8.35 11.23 10.31
C GLN A 423 7.24 11.92 9.48
N GLY A 424 7.16 13.25 9.52
CA GLY A 424 6.08 13.99 8.85
C GLY A 424 5.96 13.75 7.35
N LEU A 425 7.06 13.49 6.64
CA LEU A 425 7.05 13.15 5.21
C LEU A 425 6.27 11.85 4.93
N GLU A 426 6.41 10.86 5.80
CA GLU A 426 5.80 9.53 5.62
C GLU A 426 4.31 9.57 5.98
N LEU A 427 3.94 10.36 7.00
CA LEU A 427 2.53 10.66 7.25
C LEU A 427 1.90 11.38 6.06
N CYS A 428 2.57 12.40 5.49
CA CYS A 428 2.07 13.10 4.31
C CYS A 428 1.86 12.15 3.13
N ARG A 429 2.74 11.18 2.90
CA ARG A 429 2.58 10.16 1.85
C ARG A 429 1.39 9.24 2.09
N VAL A 430 1.19 8.79 3.33
CA VAL A 430 0.03 7.95 3.70
C VAL A 430 -1.27 8.74 3.53
N ILE A 431 -1.29 10.00 3.96
CA ILE A 431 -2.43 10.91 3.77
C ILE A 431 -2.70 11.14 2.28
N ALA A 432 -1.68 11.45 1.49
CA ALA A 432 -1.81 11.67 0.05
C ALA A 432 -2.37 10.42 -0.65
N MET A 433 -1.85 9.24 -0.33
CA MET A 433 -2.37 7.97 -0.84
C MET A 433 -3.84 7.74 -0.45
N HIS A 434 -4.22 8.08 0.78
CA HIS A 434 -5.62 8.00 1.22
C HIS A 434 -6.52 9.00 0.46
N MET A 435 -6.04 10.23 0.26
CA MET A 435 -6.75 11.27 -0.49
C MET A 435 -6.92 10.91 -1.98
N GLU A 436 -5.86 10.46 -2.64
CA GLU A 436 -5.91 10.00 -4.04
C GLU A 436 -6.95 8.88 -4.22
N ASN A 437 -7.00 7.92 -3.29
CA ASN A 437 -8.01 6.87 -3.30
C ASN A 437 -9.43 7.41 -3.10
N MET A 438 -9.63 8.34 -2.15
CA MET A 438 -10.93 8.98 -1.91
C MET A 438 -11.41 9.79 -3.12
N LEU A 439 -10.51 10.46 -3.82
CA LEU A 439 -10.80 11.21 -5.05
C LEU A 439 -11.10 10.28 -6.23
N SER A 440 -10.33 9.20 -6.41
CA SER A 440 -10.55 8.17 -7.43
C SER A 440 -11.92 7.50 -7.28
N VAL A 441 -12.33 7.17 -6.05
CA VAL A 441 -13.67 6.62 -5.77
C VAL A 441 -14.77 7.63 -6.09
N ARG A 442 -14.53 8.93 -5.89
CA ARG A 442 -15.47 10.00 -6.23
C ARG A 442 -15.60 10.18 -7.73
N GLU A 443 -14.50 10.18 -8.49
CA GLU A 443 -14.51 10.27 -9.95
C GLU A 443 -15.21 9.07 -10.59
N LYS A 444 -14.93 7.83 -10.13
CA LYS A 444 -15.62 6.63 -10.63
C LYS A 444 -17.13 6.64 -10.41
N ARG A 445 -17.64 7.33 -9.38
CA ARG A 445 -19.08 7.53 -9.17
C ARG A 445 -19.68 8.58 -10.12
N LEU A 446 -18.88 9.52 -10.59
CA LEU A 446 -19.29 10.59 -11.50
C LEU A 446 -19.26 10.17 -12.98
N THR A 447 -18.58 9.07 -13.32
CA THR A 447 -18.44 8.56 -14.71
C THR A 447 -19.42 7.44 -15.09
N LEU A 448 -20.35 7.05 -14.21
CA LEU A 448 -21.40 6.07 -14.55
C LEU A 448 -22.45 6.70 -15.49
N PRO A 449 -22.89 5.99 -16.55
CA PRO A 449 -23.90 6.52 -17.47
C PRO A 449 -25.25 6.76 -16.76
N PRO A 450 -26.03 7.78 -17.18
CA PRO A 450 -27.30 8.17 -16.51
C PRO A 450 -28.33 7.04 -16.38
N SER A 451 -28.26 6.03 -17.24
CA SER A 451 -29.15 4.87 -17.24
C SER A 451 -28.98 3.98 -16.01
N GLU A 452 -27.79 3.92 -15.39
CA GLU A 452 -27.57 3.14 -14.17
C GLU A 452 -27.90 3.93 -12.89
N ILE A 453 -27.85 5.26 -12.96
CA ILE A 453 -28.27 6.17 -11.89
C ILE A 453 -29.80 6.11 -11.70
N THR A 454 -30.54 5.91 -12.79
CA THR A 454 -32.01 5.90 -12.76
C THR A 454 -32.57 4.68 -12.04
N THR A 455 -31.98 3.49 -12.23
CA THR A 455 -32.44 2.25 -11.57
C THR A 455 -32.23 2.26 -10.06
N ALA A 456 -31.21 2.97 -9.56
CA ALA A 456 -30.94 3.12 -8.13
C ALA A 456 -31.84 4.16 -7.44
N ILE A 457 -32.43 5.10 -8.17
CA ILE A 457 -33.26 6.19 -7.63
C ILE A 457 -34.77 5.89 -7.71
N THR A 458 -35.22 5.06 -8.66
CA THR A 458 -36.65 4.68 -8.75
C THR A 458 -37.15 3.75 -7.64
N GLN A 459 -36.28 3.18 -6.81
CA GLN A 459 -36.73 2.41 -5.63
C GLN A 459 -36.90 3.27 -4.35
N THR A 460 -36.59 4.56 -4.40
CA THR A 460 -36.52 5.43 -3.20
C THR A 460 -37.36 6.71 -3.26
N HIS A 461 -38.05 7.01 -4.36
CA HIS A 461 -38.90 8.21 -4.46
C HIS A 461 -40.34 7.94 -4.94
N THR A 462 -41.17 7.37 -4.07
CA THR A 462 -42.61 7.71 -4.00
C THR A 462 -42.91 8.37 -2.66
N HIS A 463 -42.35 9.55 -2.41
CA HIS A 463 -43.08 10.67 -1.81
C HIS A 463 -42.18 11.91 -1.68
N ARG A 464 -42.82 13.06 -1.94
CA ARG A 464 -42.38 14.44 -1.70
C ARG A 464 -41.37 15.04 -2.67
N GLN A 465 -41.94 15.59 -3.75
CA GLN A 465 -41.50 16.81 -4.40
C GLN A 465 -41.46 17.97 -3.39
N THR A 466 -40.38 18.77 -3.40
CA THR A 466 -40.40 20.24 -3.58
C THR A 466 -38.97 20.79 -3.70
N LYS A 467 -38.68 21.32 -4.89
CA LYS A 467 -37.76 22.42 -5.30
C LYS A 467 -36.68 22.90 -4.31
N THR A 468 -35.42 22.93 -4.77
CA THR A 468 -34.81 24.12 -5.42
C THR A 468 -33.47 23.77 -6.06
N HIS A 469 -33.37 24.02 -7.37
CA HIS A 469 -32.13 24.04 -8.15
C HIS A 469 -31.23 25.21 -7.69
N ARG A 470 -29.92 24.98 -7.52
CA ARG A 470 -28.88 25.97 -7.80
C ARG A 470 -27.66 25.29 -8.40
N GLU A 471 -27.28 25.78 -9.57
CA GLU A 471 -26.11 25.44 -10.38
C GLU A 471 -24.80 25.74 -9.63
N ILE A 472 -23.77 24.92 -9.84
CA ILE A 472 -22.40 25.20 -9.39
C ILE A 472 -21.52 25.35 -10.62
N THR A 473 -21.09 26.59 -10.87
CA THR A 473 -20.06 26.97 -11.85
C THR A 473 -18.68 26.68 -11.28
N LEU A 474 -17.85 25.92 -11.99
CA LEU A 474 -16.44 25.71 -11.67
C LEU A 474 -15.58 26.88 -12.18
N TYR A 475 -14.70 27.41 -11.33
CA TYR A 475 -13.48 28.09 -11.78
C TYR A 475 -12.27 27.25 -11.40
N ALA A 476 -11.47 26.93 -12.41
CA ALA A 476 -10.18 26.26 -12.30
C ALA A 476 -9.08 27.28 -11.95
N LEU A 477 -8.21 26.92 -11.01
CA LEU A 477 -6.81 27.33 -10.97
C LEU A 477 -5.97 26.14 -10.48
#